data_AF-A0A8S9G7J7-F1
#
_entry.id   AF-A0A8S9G7J7-F1
#
_cell.length_a   1.000
_cell.length_b   1.000
_cell.length_c   1.000
_cell.angle_alpha   90.00
_cell.angle_beta   90.00
_cell.angle_gamma   90.00
#
_symmetry.space_group_name_H-M   'P 1'
#
loop_
_entity.id
_entity.type
_entity.pdbx_description
1 polymer ?
#
loop_
_entity_poly.entity_id
_entity_poly.type
_entity_poly.pdbx_seq_one_letter_code
_entity_poly.pdbx_strand_id
1 'polypeptide(L)'
;MLGRILMDFMIWAIDNPAPANIILVLGSNMSRRQEEFENALIEVNMLRYNIHFAYPQNATCPSLPSVHIKWLWESLSSGGNPEEEEEEEEEEEEEEEEEEEEED
;
A
#
# COMPACT_ATOMS: atom_id res chain seq x y z
N MET A 1 10.68 9.56 14.45
CA MET A 1 11.27 8.69 13.41
C MET A 1 10.43 8.69 12.15
N LEU A 2 9.14 8.32 12.20
CA LEU A 2 8.20 8.42 11.06
C LEU A 2 8.14 9.82 10.41
N GLY A 3 8.18 10.88 11.23
CA GLY A 3 8.36 12.27 10.81
C GLY A 3 9.44 12.49 9.76
N ARG A 4 10.62 11.90 10.02
CA ARG A 4 11.78 12.04 9.15
C ARG A 4 11.65 11.21 7.88
N ILE A 5 11.16 9.97 7.99
CA ILE A 5 10.95 9.12 6.81
C ILE A 5 9.98 9.78 5.82
N LEU A 6 8.85 10.31 6.30
CA LEU A 6 7.91 11.05 5.46
C LEU A 6 8.59 12.21 4.72
N MET A 7 9.33 13.04 5.46
CA MET A 7 10.03 14.19 4.88
C MET A 7 11.11 13.76 3.88
N ASP A 8 11.91 12.76 4.24
CA ASP A 8 13.04 12.29 3.45
C ASP A 8 12.57 11.73 2.10
N PHE A 9 11.49 10.94 2.07
CA PHE A 9 10.99 10.41 0.80
C PHE A 9 10.33 11.50 -0.06
N MET A 10 9.62 12.46 0.54
CA MET A 10 9.03 13.58 -0.20
C MET A 10 10.11 14.45 -0.84
N ILE A 11 11.19 14.74 -0.10
CA ILE A 11 12.34 15.47 -0.65
C ILE A 11 12.99 14.65 -1.77
N TRP A 12 13.17 13.35 -1.57
CA TRP A 12 13.74 12.49 -2.61
C TRP A 12 12.90 12.50 -3.90
N ALA A 13 11.56 12.50 -3.80
CA ALA A 13 10.66 12.53 -4.95
C ALA A 13 10.73 13.85 -5.75
N ILE A 14 11.17 14.95 -5.14
CA ILE A 14 11.39 16.21 -5.88
C ILE A 14 12.55 16.06 -6.86
N ASP A 15 13.63 15.41 -6.41
CA ASP A 15 14.86 15.26 -7.19
C ASP A 15 14.80 14.07 -8.19
N ASN A 16 13.85 13.15 -8.03
CA ASN A 16 13.75 11.91 -8.79
C ASN A 16 12.35 11.75 -9.42
N PRO A 17 11.99 12.55 -10.43
CA PRO A 17 10.68 12.52 -11.06
C PRO A 17 10.40 11.17 -11.74
N ALA A 18 9.12 10.86 -11.93
CA ALA A 18 8.69 9.65 -12.62
C ALA A 18 9.32 9.52 -14.04
N PRO A 19 9.61 8.29 -14.51
CA PRO A 19 9.30 7.01 -13.87
C PRO A 19 10.29 6.64 -12.75
N ALA A 20 9.77 6.39 -11.55
CA ALA A 20 10.56 5.98 -10.40
C ALA A 20 9.73 5.12 -9.43
N ASN A 21 10.41 4.28 -8.65
CA ASN A 21 9.77 3.41 -7.66
C ASN A 21 10.03 3.94 -6.25
N ILE A 22 8.99 3.93 -5.42
CA ILE A 22 9.08 4.24 -3.99
C ILE A 22 8.79 2.95 -3.23
N ILE A 23 9.74 2.54 -2.38
CA ILE A 23 9.54 1.41 -1.45
C ILE A 23 9.57 1.97 -0.04
N LEU A 24 8.43 1.91 0.65
CA LEU A 24 8.33 2.29 2.05
C LEU A 24 8.36 1.05 2.93
N VAL A 25 9.44 0.89 3.71
CA VAL A 25 9.57 -0.16 4.72
C VAL A 25 9.35 0.47 6.09
N LEU A 26 8.18 0.23 6.68
CA LEU A 26 7.76 0.89 7.93
C LEU A 26 7.40 -0.14 9.01
N GLY A 27 7.73 0.18 10.26
CA GLY A 27 7.44 -0.68 11.41
C GLY A 27 6.00 -0.54 11.94
N SER A 28 5.69 -1.28 13.01
CA SER A 28 4.34 -1.61 13.49
C SER A 28 3.46 -0.48 14.05
N ASN A 29 3.89 0.79 14.03
CA ASN A 29 3.13 1.88 14.64
C ASN A 29 2.95 3.07 13.69
N MET A 30 2.30 2.83 12.55
CA MET A 30 1.92 3.85 11.56
C MET A 30 0.71 4.68 12.00
N SER A 31 -0.16 4.17 12.88
CA SER A 31 -1.47 4.75 13.19
C SER A 31 -1.43 6.23 13.59
N ARG A 32 -0.34 6.71 14.20
CA ARG A 32 -0.22 8.12 14.60
C ARG A 32 -0.04 9.12 13.45
N ARG A 33 0.39 8.65 12.27
CA ARG A 33 0.70 9.50 11.10
C ARG A 33 0.20 8.90 9.80
N GLN A 34 -0.70 7.93 9.88
CA GLN A 34 -1.19 7.18 8.72
C GLN A 34 -1.78 8.11 7.67
N GLU A 35 -2.65 9.05 8.08
CA GLU A 35 -3.23 10.07 7.19
C GLU A 35 -2.17 10.93 6.48
N GLU A 36 -1.08 11.28 7.17
CA GLU A 36 0.01 12.07 6.56
C GLU A 36 0.75 11.27 5.47
N PHE A 37 0.90 9.95 5.67
CA PHE A 37 1.48 9.07 4.65
C PHE A 37 0.50 8.82 3.50
N GLU A 38 -0.77 8.56 3.79
CA GLU A 38 -1.81 8.36 2.77
C GLU A 38 -1.89 9.57 1.82
N ASN A 39 -1.96 10.79 2.37
CA ASN A 39 -2.00 12.01 1.55
C ASN A 39 -0.76 12.15 0.66
N ALA A 40 0.43 11.92 1.22
CA ALA A 40 1.68 11.98 0.45
C ALA A 40 1.75 10.90 -0.64
N LEU A 41 1.24 9.70 -0.36
CA LEU A 41 1.17 8.60 -1.33
C LEU A 41 0.17 8.90 -2.46
N ILE A 42 -0.96 9.54 -2.16
CA ILE A 42 -1.90 10.03 -3.17
C ILE A 42 -1.19 11.05 -4.09
N GLU A 43 -0.43 11.98 -3.53
CA GLU A 43 0.33 12.97 -4.32
C GLU A 43 1.33 12.31 -5.28
N VAL A 44 2.15 11.38 -4.81
CA VAL A 44 3.12 10.71 -5.70
C VAL A 44 2.45 9.71 -6.66
N ASN A 45 1.32 9.11 -6.29
CA ASN A 45 0.55 8.25 -7.19
C ASN A 45 0.00 9.04 -8.39
N MET A 46 -0.56 10.24 -8.14
CA MET A 46 -0.99 11.15 -9.21
C MET A 46 0.16 11.52 -10.16
N LEU A 47 1.39 11.56 -9.65
CA LEU A 47 2.61 11.79 -10.42
C LEU A 47 3.19 10.54 -11.09
N ARG A 48 2.46 9.42 -11.09
CA ARG A 48 2.81 8.15 -11.77
C ARG A 48 4.05 7.44 -11.23
N TYR A 49 4.28 7.53 -9.93
CA TYR A 49 5.25 6.66 -9.25
C TYR A 49 4.65 5.27 -9.04
N ASN A 50 5.50 4.24 -9.07
CA ASN A 50 5.11 2.89 -8.60
C ASN A 50 5.47 2.77 -7.12
N ILE A 51 4.49 2.40 -6.30
CA ILE A 51 4.59 2.50 -4.84
C ILE A 51 4.44 1.11 -4.24
N HIS A 52 5.50 0.65 -3.55
CA HIS A 52 5.51 -0.61 -2.82
C HIS A 52 5.60 -0.34 -1.32
N PHE A 53 4.92 -1.16 -0.53
CA PHE A 53 4.88 -1.04 0.91
C PHE A 53 5.25 -2.36 1.57
N ALA A 54 6.15 -2.30 2.55
CA ALA A 54 6.52 -3.45 3.35
C ALA A 54 6.35 -3.16 4.85
N TYR A 55 5.70 -4.09 5.55
CA TYR A 55 5.39 -3.98 6.98
C TYR A 55 5.62 -5.33 7.69
N PRO A 56 5.88 -5.35 9.00
CA PRO A 56 6.14 -6.59 9.72
C PRO A 56 4.85 -7.41 9.94
N GLN A 57 4.94 -8.73 9.89
CA GLN A 57 3.81 -9.65 10.07
C GLN A 57 3.01 -9.43 11.37
N ASN A 58 3.65 -8.94 12.43
CA ASN A 58 3.01 -8.68 13.72
C ASN A 58 2.39 -7.28 13.83
N ALA A 59 2.18 -6.59 12.71
CA ALA A 59 1.52 -5.29 12.65
C ALA A 59 0.20 -5.39 11.90
N THR A 60 -0.75 -4.53 12.26
CA THR A 60 -1.94 -4.31 11.44
C THR A 60 -1.51 -3.72 10.11
N CYS A 61 -1.93 -4.35 9.00
CA CYS A 61 -1.75 -3.81 7.67
C CYS A 61 -2.47 -2.46 7.58
N PRO A 62 -1.77 -1.34 7.32
CA PRO A 62 -2.44 -0.07 7.08
C PRO A 62 -3.16 -0.13 5.73
N SER A 63 -4.42 0.29 5.70
CA SER A 63 -5.15 0.49 4.44
C SER A 63 -4.55 1.69 3.71
N LEU A 64 -3.79 1.44 2.64
CA LEU A 64 -3.10 2.46 1.85
C LEU A 64 -3.49 2.29 0.37
N PRO A 65 -4.55 2.96 -0.12
CA PRO A 65 -5.12 2.70 -1.45
C PRO A 65 -4.21 3.11 -2.62
N SER A 66 -3.18 3.91 -2.38
CA SER A 66 -2.20 4.32 -3.41
C SER A 66 -0.99 3.37 -3.50
N VAL A 67 -0.94 2.32 -2.68
CA VAL A 67 0.09 1.29 -2.74
C VAL A 67 -0.32 0.24 -3.76
N HIS A 68 0.58 -0.07 -4.70
CA HIS A 68 0.34 -1.02 -5.78
C HIS A 68 0.79 -2.44 -5.44
N ILE A 69 1.76 -2.58 -4.52
CA ILE A 69 2.30 -3.88 -4.10
C ILE A 69 2.57 -3.84 -2.61
N LYS A 70 1.98 -4.78 -1.87
CA LYS A 70 2.17 -4.95 -0.43
C LYS A 70 3.06 -6.16 -0.15
N TRP A 71 3.87 -6.09 0.89
CA TRP A 71 4.75 -7.16 1.33
C TRP A 71 4.76 -7.27 2.85
N LEU A 72 4.80 -8.50 3.34
CA LEU A 72 5.42 -8.77 4.63
C LEU A 72 6.92 -8.53 4.52
N TRP A 73 7.48 -7.73 5.42
CA TRP A 73 8.91 -7.43 5.48
C TRP A 73 9.76 -8.72 5.57
N GLU A 74 9.29 -9.73 6.29
CA GLU A 74 9.94 -11.03 6.43
C GLU A 74 10.04 -11.77 5.07
N SER A 75 8.99 -11.70 4.26
CA SER A 75 9.01 -12.21 2.88
C SER A 75 10.00 -11.40 2.02
N LEU A 76 9.92 -10.05 2.10
CA LEU A 76 10.79 -9.16 1.32
C LEU A 76 12.27 -9.38 1.61
N SER A 77 12.63 -9.47 2.87
CA SER A 77 14.02 -9.66 3.31
C SER A 77 14.60 -11.03 2.97
N SER A 78 13.75 -12.04 2.74
CA SER A 78 14.16 -13.38 2.30
C SER A 78 14.07 -13.59 0.79
N GLY A 79 13.64 -12.58 0.02
CA GLY A 79 13.45 -12.67 -1.42
C GLY A 79 12.21 -13.46 -1.83
N GLY A 80 11.20 -13.52 -0.95
CA GLY A 80 9.91 -14.14 -1.21
C GLY A 80 9.02 -13.31 -2.14
N ASN A 81 7.71 -13.57 -2.12
CA ASN A 81 6.72 -12.88 -2.95
C ASN A 81 5.99 -11.77 -2.15
N PRO A 82 5.40 -10.79 -2.85
CA PRO A 82 4.42 -9.87 -2.26
C PRO A 82 3.22 -10.62 -1.66
N GLU A 83 2.45 -9.91 -0.85
CA GLU A 83 1.11 -10.34 -0.48
C GLU A 83 0.23 -10.34 -1.73
N GLU A 84 -0.55 -11.41 -1.90
CA GLU A 84 -1.60 -11.48 -2.92
C GLU A 84 -2.72 -10.53 -2.47
N GLU A 85 -3.25 -9.71 -3.39
CA GLU A 85 -4.47 -8.97 -3.10
C GLU A 85 -5.59 -10.02 -3.02
N GLU A 86 -6.25 -10.13 -1.87
CA GLU A 86 -7.46 -10.93 -1.74
C GLU A 86 -8.49 -10.31 -2.72
N GLU A 87 -8.74 -10.97 -3.85
CA GLU A 87 -9.81 -10.67 -4.82
C GLU A 87 -11.21 -10.94 -4.23
N GLU A 88 -11.36 -10.85 -2.89
CA GLU A 88 -12.56 -11.26 -2.15
C GLU A 88 -13.73 -10.26 -2.32
N GLU A 89 -13.48 -9.00 -2.68
CA GLU A 89 -14.55 -8.01 -2.88
C GLU A 89 -15.26 -8.13 -4.23
N GLU A 90 -14.63 -8.72 -5.27
CA GLU A 90 -15.29 -8.94 -6.57
C GLU A 90 -16.11 -10.24 -6.58
N GLU A 91 -15.66 -11.28 -5.86
CA GLU A 91 -16.41 -12.55 -5.74
C GLU A 91 -17.70 -12.39 -4.90
N GLU A 92 -17.69 -11.58 -3.83
CA GLU A 92 -18.90 -11.33 -3.02
C GLU A 92 -19.97 -10.50 -3.78
N GLU A 93 -19.58 -9.53 -4.60
CA GLU A 93 -20.53 -8.75 -5.42
C GLU A 93 -21.12 -9.60 -6.58
N GLU A 94 -20.32 -10.48 -7.20
CA GLU A 94 -20.82 -11.42 -8.22
C GLU A 94 -21.76 -12.49 -7.62
N GLU A 95 -21.49 -12.99 -6.41
CA GLU A 95 -22.39 -13.94 -5.72
C GLU A 95 -23.72 -13.28 -5.30
N GLU A 96 -23.71 -12.02 -4.82
CA GLU A 96 -24.95 -11.28 -4.50
C GLU A 96 -25.79 -10.97 -5.76
N GLU A 97 -25.17 -10.63 -6.89
CA GLU A 97 -25.89 -10.40 -8.16
C GLU A 97 -26.48 -11.70 -8.73
N GLU A 98 -25.78 -12.84 -8.63
CA GLU A 98 -26.32 -14.14 -9.05
C GLU A 98 -27.48 -14.64 -8.16
N GLU A 99 -27.45 -14.38 -6.85
CA GLU A 99 -28.56 -14.70 -5.95
C GLU A 99 -29.80 -13.84 -6.22
N GLU A 100 -29.64 -12.56 -6.57
CA GLU A 100 -30.77 -11.69 -6.95
C GLU A 100 -31.41 -12.07 -8.30
N GLU A 101 -30.65 -12.64 -9.26
CA GLU A 101 -31.19 -13.10 -10.54
C GLU A 101 -31.96 -14.44 -10.45
N GLU A 102 -31.72 -15.27 -9.44
CA GLU A 102 -32.44 -16.55 -9.24
C GLU A 102 -33.77 -16.42 -8.47
N GLU A 103 -34.05 -15.26 -7.85
CA GLU A 103 -35.28 -15.02 -7.07
C GLU A 103 -36.47 -14.39 -7.85
N ASP A 104 -36.31 -14.04 -9.15
CA ASP A 104 -37.36 -13.51 -10.06
C ASP A 104 -37.98 -14.54 -11.03
#